data_AF-A0A1H0WY66-F1
#
_entry.id   AF-A0A1H0WY66-F1
#
_cell.length_a   1.000
_cell.length_b   1.000
_cell.length_c   1.000
_cell.angle_alpha   90.00
_cell.angle_beta   90.00
_cell.angle_gamma   90.00
#
_symmetry.space_group_name_H-M   'P 1'
#
loop_
_entity.id
_entity.type
_entity.pdbx_description
1 polymer ?
#
loop_
_entity_poly.entity_id
_entity_poly.type
_entity_poly.pdbx_seq_one_letter_code
_entity_poly.pdbx_strand_id
1 'polypeptide(L)'
;MWEKLKQLHSYNAWILLLLFITGFALFIPEFRGVTADYRVSIKNAHIVIGSLMILILIGYLPFTRTHWKKIGNNRVKKYNLVLTLLFILSWAISGTVLVFERSLPAVYSQTALDLHDYITWFSIPVILYHIISRASFMVDVKRKNRESNVEKDVSPKISRRNFFKYICSTLLVVIIGPYVYSWMKKLFGVGGMSYNEILETPMENKMNPSPVVSPKSNPPIGGGLKGNFRAYTVTDIPHYTERNWYLQIDGLVDSPHLYNWEEFVKLTREVQVNDFHCVTGWSVKNITYEGIPLREILKRAGIQKNAKYVKFYSGDGIYTDALSLNQASMDDVMVAVIMDGKLIPAELGGPVRLIVPQMYAYKSVKWLVRIEVTSQPHLGYWQVRGYETDAWVRK
;
A
#
# COMPACT_ATOMS: atom_id res chain seq x y z
N MET A 1 16.12 8.56 41.95
CA MET A 1 16.65 8.18 40.61
C MET A 1 15.95 6.94 40.04
N TRP A 2 15.82 5.85 40.81
CA TRP A 2 15.19 4.61 40.33
C TRP A 2 13.68 4.71 40.07
N GLU A 3 12.93 5.43 40.89
CA GLU A 3 11.49 5.64 40.65
C GLU A 3 11.22 6.40 39.35
N LYS A 4 12.04 7.41 39.02
CA LYS A 4 12.00 8.09 37.72
C LYS A 4 12.26 7.13 36.55
N LEU A 5 13.17 6.17 36.71
CA LEU A 5 13.43 5.15 35.68
C LEU A 5 12.24 4.20 35.47
N LYS A 6 11.60 3.76 36.55
CA LYS A 6 10.37 2.95 36.46
C LYS A 6 9.26 3.71 35.76
N GLN A 7 9.09 4.99 36.09
CA GLN A 7 8.11 5.86 35.47
C GLN A 7 8.38 6.04 33.97
N LEU A 8 9.62 6.32 33.57
CA LEU A 8 10.03 6.37 32.16
C LEU A 8 9.76 5.04 31.43
N HIS A 9 10.03 3.91 32.07
CA HIS A 9 9.75 2.60 31.50
C HIS A 9 8.24 2.36 31.30
N SER A 10 7.41 2.81 32.25
CA SER A 10 5.95 2.73 32.13
C SER A 10 5.41 3.63 31.02
N TYR A 11 5.92 4.86 30.91
CA TYR A 11 5.54 5.77 29.82
C TYR A 11 5.94 5.21 28.46
N ASN A 12 7.16 4.67 28.35
CA ASN A 12 7.62 4.00 27.15
C ASN A 12 6.68 2.85 26.72
N ALA A 13 6.20 2.04 27.67
CA ALA A 13 5.28 0.95 27.38
C ALA A 13 3.93 1.46 26.82
N TRP A 14 3.36 2.52 27.40
CA TRP A 14 2.11 3.11 26.91
C TRP A 14 2.27 3.76 25.54
N ILE A 15 3.34 4.51 25.30
CA ILE A 15 3.60 5.10 23.98
C ILE A 15 3.83 4.00 22.93
N LEU A 16 4.58 2.94 23.25
CA LEU A 16 4.74 1.80 22.33
C LEU A 16 3.41 1.14 22.00
N LEU A 17 2.52 0.96 22.98
CA LEU A 17 1.19 0.41 22.73
C LEU A 17 0.37 1.29 21.79
N LEU A 18 0.38 2.61 22.01
CA LEU A 18 -0.32 3.56 21.14
C LEU A 18 0.28 3.59 19.72
N LEU A 19 1.61 3.55 19.60
CA LEU A 19 2.29 3.42 18.31
C LEU A 19 1.93 2.12 17.60
N PHE A 20 1.84 1.01 18.34
CA PHE A 20 1.45 -0.26 17.76
C PHE A 20 0.01 -0.23 17.25
N ILE A 21 -0.94 0.29 18.03
CA ILE A 21 -2.35 0.40 17.63
C ILE A 21 -2.49 1.30 16.40
N THR A 22 -1.89 2.49 16.43
CA THR A 22 -1.98 3.45 15.33
C THR A 22 -1.23 2.98 14.09
N GLY A 23 -0.05 2.35 14.25
CA GLY A 23 0.71 1.75 13.16
C GLY A 23 -0.01 0.57 12.50
N PHE A 24 -0.60 -0.32 13.32
CA PHE A 24 -1.41 -1.43 12.82
C PHE A 24 -2.63 -0.92 12.06
N ALA A 25 -3.35 0.09 12.57
CA ALA A 25 -4.46 0.72 11.87
C ALA A 25 -4.05 1.30 10.50
N LEU A 26 -2.84 1.86 10.37
CA LEU A 26 -2.31 2.36 9.09
C LEU A 26 -1.95 1.24 8.10
N PHE A 27 -1.71 0.02 8.59
CA PHE A 27 -1.35 -1.15 7.79
C PHE A 27 -2.57 -1.84 7.18
N ILE A 28 -3.69 -1.88 7.90
CA ILE A 28 -4.95 -2.54 7.51
C ILE A 28 -5.50 -1.93 6.19
N PRO A 29 -5.66 -2.73 5.11
CA PRO A 29 -6.17 -2.28 3.82
C PRO A 29 -7.56 -1.63 3.85
N GLU A 30 -8.43 -2.09 4.74
CA GLU A 30 -9.81 -1.65 4.88
C GLU A 30 -9.91 -0.16 5.26
N PHE A 31 -8.89 0.37 5.95
CA PHE A 31 -8.80 1.81 6.25
C PHE A 31 -8.37 2.66 5.04
N ARG A 32 -8.07 2.06 3.88
CA ARG A 32 -7.65 2.75 2.65
C ARG A 32 -8.83 3.16 1.75
N GLY A 33 -10.03 2.63 2.01
CA GLY A 33 -11.25 2.94 1.25
C GLY A 33 -12.03 4.13 1.80
N VAL A 34 -13.29 3.90 2.21
CA VAL A 34 -14.27 4.93 2.62
C VAL A 34 -13.80 5.79 3.81
N THR A 35 -12.87 5.29 4.64
CA THR A 35 -12.33 6.01 5.81
C THR A 35 -11.01 6.74 5.53
N ALA A 36 -10.67 7.04 4.28
CA ALA A 36 -9.41 7.67 3.90
C ALA A 36 -9.11 8.98 4.68
N ASP A 37 -10.15 9.75 5.02
CA ASP A 37 -10.02 10.99 5.81
C ASP A 37 -9.52 10.71 7.23
N TYR A 38 -10.03 9.65 7.88
CA TYR A 38 -9.57 9.23 9.20
C TYR A 38 -8.13 8.72 9.18
N ARG A 39 -7.69 8.14 8.06
CA ARG A 39 -6.31 7.65 7.92
C ARG A 39 -5.27 8.76 8.03
N VAL A 40 -5.58 9.96 7.52
CA VAL A 40 -4.70 11.13 7.67
C VAL A 40 -4.58 11.53 9.14
N SER A 41 -5.70 11.55 9.86
CA SER A 41 -5.72 11.83 11.30
C SER A 41 -4.95 10.78 12.11
N ILE A 42 -5.08 9.49 11.77
CA ILE A 42 -4.31 8.41 12.40
C ILE A 42 -2.81 8.56 12.10
N LYS A 43 -2.42 8.89 10.86
CA LYS A 43 -1.02 9.15 10.48
C LYS A 43 -0.45 10.29 11.32
N ASN A 44 -1.17 11.41 11.42
CA ASN A 44 -0.73 12.57 12.19
C ASN A 44 -0.58 12.23 13.68
N ALA A 45 -1.55 11.50 14.25
CA ALA A 45 -1.46 11.00 15.62
C ALA A 45 -0.23 10.10 15.80
N HIS A 46 0.00 9.15 14.89
CA HIS A 46 1.16 8.25 14.92
C HIS A 46 2.49 9.03 14.92
N ILE A 47 2.62 10.06 14.09
CA ILE A 47 3.81 10.93 14.03
C ILE A 47 4.03 11.67 15.36
N VAL A 48 2.97 12.26 15.93
CA VAL A 48 3.05 12.99 17.21
C VAL A 48 3.46 12.04 18.34
N ILE A 49 2.82 10.88 18.42
CA ILE A 49 3.15 9.84 19.42
C ILE A 49 4.61 9.37 19.22
N GLY A 50 5.06 9.23 17.98
CA GLY A 50 6.45 8.86 17.65
C GLY A 50 7.46 9.91 18.09
N SER A 51 7.11 11.18 17.96
CA SER A 51 7.94 12.30 18.45
C SER A 51 8.03 12.31 19.98
N LEU A 52 6.92 12.00 20.67
CA LEU A 52 6.93 11.83 22.13
C LEU A 52 7.83 10.65 22.56
N MET A 53 7.87 9.55 21.78
CA MET A 53 8.78 8.44 22.04
C MET A 53 10.26 8.88 22.02
N ILE A 54 10.64 9.73 21.07
CA ILE A 54 12.00 10.26 20.96
C ILE A 54 12.35 11.07 22.21
N LEU A 55 11.44 11.91 22.70
CA LEU A 55 11.65 12.68 23.94
C LEU A 55 11.85 11.77 25.16
N ILE A 56 11.09 10.67 25.27
CA ILE A 56 11.29 9.68 26.34
C ILE A 56 12.67 9.02 26.22
N LEU A 57 13.09 8.65 25.00
CA LEU A 57 14.38 8.02 24.77
C LEU A 57 15.54 8.96 25.17
N ILE A 58 15.45 10.24 24.82
CA ILE A 58 16.40 11.28 25.24
C ILE A 58 16.40 11.39 26.77
N GLY A 59 15.23 11.48 27.40
CA GLY A 59 15.09 11.53 28.86
C GLY A 59 15.63 10.29 29.58
N TYR A 60 15.71 9.15 28.88
CA TYR A 60 16.27 7.91 29.40
C TYR A 60 17.81 7.86 29.34
N LEU A 61 18.48 8.60 28.44
CA LEU A 61 19.93 8.57 28.24
C LEU A 61 20.75 8.75 29.54
N PRO A 62 20.45 9.70 30.45
CA PRO A 62 21.20 9.87 31.69
C PRO A 62 21.10 8.68 32.64
N PHE A 63 20.06 7.85 32.50
CA PHE A 63 19.79 6.70 33.36
C PHE A 63 20.33 5.38 32.81
N THR A 64 20.81 5.35 31.57
CA THR A 64 21.34 4.13 30.90
C THR A 64 22.40 3.43 31.75
N ARG A 65 23.40 4.17 32.24
CA ARG A 65 24.49 3.64 33.08
C ARG A 65 23.96 3.06 34.39
N THR A 66 23.00 3.72 35.02
CA THR A 66 22.37 3.27 36.26
C THR A 66 21.55 2.01 36.04
N HIS A 67 20.79 1.94 34.94
CA HIS A 67 20.04 0.75 34.58
C HIS A 67 20.98 -0.43 34.29
N TRP A 68 22.06 -0.21 33.53
CA TRP A 68 23.05 -1.22 33.21
C TRP A 68 23.71 -1.81 34.46
N LYS A 69 24.11 -0.95 35.41
CA LYS A 69 24.66 -1.39 36.71
C LYS A 69 23.66 -2.23 37.50
N LYS A 70 22.39 -1.83 37.51
CA LYS A 70 21.33 -2.56 38.25
C LYS A 70 20.98 -3.92 37.66
N ILE A 71 21.13 -4.11 36.36
CA ILE A 71 20.95 -5.42 35.73
C ILE A 71 22.02 -6.43 36.22
N GLY A 72 23.17 -5.94 36.68
CA GLY A 72 24.25 -6.78 37.18
C GLY A 72 24.88 -7.61 36.06
N ASN A 73 25.25 -8.87 36.34
CA ASN A 73 25.89 -9.76 35.37
C ASN A 73 24.92 -10.67 34.59
N ASN A 74 23.62 -10.43 34.67
CA ASN A 74 22.64 -11.22 33.91
C ASN A 74 22.73 -10.88 32.41
N ARG A 75 23.36 -11.77 31.63
CA ARG A 75 23.58 -11.60 30.18
C ARG A 75 22.28 -11.47 29.39
N VAL A 76 21.26 -12.25 29.73
CA VAL A 76 19.95 -12.21 29.05
C VAL A 76 19.28 -10.85 29.23
N LYS A 77 19.25 -10.33 30.46
CA LYS A 77 18.66 -9.00 30.74
C LYS A 77 19.42 -7.87 30.05
N LYS A 78 20.76 -7.96 29.95
CA LYS A 78 21.58 -6.99 29.20
C LYS A 78 21.28 -7.06 27.70
N TYR A 79 21.23 -8.26 27.14
CA TYR A 79 20.90 -8.47 25.73
C TYR A 79 19.52 -7.91 25.39
N ASN A 80 18.50 -8.24 26.19
CA ASN A 80 17.15 -7.72 26.00
C ASN A 80 17.10 -6.18 26.07
N LEU A 81 17.85 -5.56 26.98
CA LEU A 81 17.94 -4.11 27.06
C LEU A 81 18.56 -3.52 25.79
N VAL A 82 19.68 -4.06 25.33
CA VAL A 82 20.36 -3.59 24.11
C VAL A 82 19.43 -3.75 22.90
N LEU A 83 18.86 -4.93 22.71
CA LEU A 83 17.96 -5.22 21.58
C LEU A 83 16.74 -4.29 21.57
N THR A 84 16.14 -4.05 22.73
CA THR A 84 15.00 -3.13 22.86
C THR A 84 15.39 -1.70 22.50
N LEU A 85 16.54 -1.21 22.98
CA LEU A 85 17.02 0.13 22.65
C LEU A 85 17.35 0.26 21.17
N LEU A 86 17.90 -0.79 20.55
CA LEU A 86 18.16 -0.81 19.11
C LEU A 86 16.85 -0.69 18.32
N PHE A 87 15.80 -1.46 18.65
CA PHE A 87 14.51 -1.33 17.98
C PHE A 87 13.89 0.06 18.14
N ILE A 88 13.89 0.61 19.36
CA ILE A 88 13.34 1.96 19.60
C ILE A 88 14.14 3.02 18.83
N LEU A 89 15.47 2.94 18.83
CA LEU A 89 16.32 3.87 18.11
C LEU A 89 16.11 3.75 16.59
N SER A 90 16.04 2.54 16.06
CA SER A 90 15.84 2.33 14.63
C SER A 90 14.44 2.77 14.17
N TRP A 91 13.39 2.59 14.97
CA TRP A 91 12.06 3.17 14.72
C TRP A 91 12.09 4.70 14.76
N ALA A 92 12.79 5.29 15.73
CA ALA A 92 12.92 6.75 15.84
C ALA A 92 13.61 7.33 14.61
N ILE A 93 14.71 6.73 14.15
CA ILE A 93 15.45 7.18 12.98
C ILE A 93 14.59 7.03 11.71
N SER A 94 14.07 5.83 11.45
CA SER A 94 13.24 5.57 10.26
C SER A 94 11.98 6.44 10.24
N GLY A 95 11.27 6.55 11.37
CA GLY A 95 10.10 7.41 11.51
C GLY A 95 10.41 8.89 11.28
N THR A 96 11.54 9.38 11.78
CA THR A 96 11.97 10.77 11.54
C THR A 96 12.22 11.03 10.06
N VAL A 97 12.89 10.11 9.35
CA VAL A 97 13.10 10.22 7.90
C VAL A 97 11.76 10.27 7.15
N LEU A 98 10.78 9.46 7.55
CA LEU A 98 9.44 9.43 6.96
C LEU A 98 8.63 10.71 7.20
N VAL A 99 8.88 11.45 8.28
CA VAL A 99 8.25 12.78 8.48
C VAL A 99 8.70 13.76 7.39
N PHE A 100 9.95 13.63 6.92
CA PHE A 100 10.52 14.46 5.85
C PHE A 100 10.41 13.81 4.47
N GLU A 101 9.49 12.85 4.28
CA GLU A 101 9.36 12.07 3.04
C GLU A 101 9.23 12.93 1.77
N ARG A 102 8.62 14.12 1.90
CA ARG A 102 8.40 15.07 0.80
C ARG A 102 9.64 15.90 0.46
N SER A 103 10.58 16.01 1.38
CA SER A 103 11.79 16.85 1.26
C SER A 103 13.04 16.04 0.94
N LEU A 104 12.96 14.70 0.98
CA LEU A 104 14.07 13.79 0.76
C LEU A 104 13.91 13.02 -0.56
N PRO A 105 15.01 12.65 -1.23
CA PRO A 105 14.96 11.74 -2.37
C PRO A 105 14.22 10.44 -2.03
N ALA A 106 13.43 9.93 -3.00
CA ALA A 106 12.57 8.77 -2.81
C ALA A 106 13.30 7.52 -2.27
N VAL A 107 14.58 7.35 -2.60
CA VAL A 107 15.42 6.25 -2.09
C VAL A 107 15.48 6.25 -0.56
N TYR A 108 15.62 7.42 0.07
CA TYR A 108 15.69 7.52 1.53
C TYR A 108 14.34 7.24 2.19
N SER A 109 13.26 7.81 1.64
CA SER A 109 11.90 7.58 2.14
C SER A 109 11.50 6.12 2.00
N GLN A 110 11.83 5.47 0.88
CA GLN A 110 11.55 4.06 0.67
C GLN A 110 12.37 3.18 1.61
N THR A 111 13.69 3.42 1.71
CA THR A 111 14.56 2.66 2.62
C THR A 111 14.11 2.82 4.07
N ALA A 112 13.69 4.02 4.46
CA ALA A 112 13.16 4.29 5.79
C ALA A 112 11.83 3.56 6.03
N LEU A 113 10.93 3.53 5.05
CA LEU A 113 9.67 2.80 5.14
C LEU A 113 9.91 1.31 5.31
N ASP A 114 10.76 0.73 4.46
CA ASP A 114 11.12 -0.69 4.52
C ASP A 114 11.75 -1.03 5.87
N LEU A 115 12.70 -0.22 6.33
CA LEU A 115 13.32 -0.38 7.64
C LEU A 115 12.29 -0.27 8.78
N HIS A 116 11.39 0.71 8.72
CA HIS A 116 10.35 0.94 9.71
C HIS A 116 9.40 -0.26 9.80
N ASP A 117 8.97 -0.77 8.66
CA ASP A 117 8.14 -1.96 8.56
C ASP A 117 8.89 -3.19 9.12
N TYR A 118 10.15 -3.39 8.72
CA TYR A 118 10.94 -4.51 9.20
C TYR A 118 11.09 -4.53 10.71
N ILE A 119 11.48 -3.41 11.31
CA ILE A 119 11.60 -3.30 12.77
C ILE A 119 10.25 -3.57 13.43
N THR A 120 9.17 -3.07 12.84
CA THR A 120 7.81 -3.28 13.35
C THR A 120 7.53 -4.76 13.55
N TRP A 121 7.73 -5.56 12.51
CA TRP A 121 7.42 -6.99 12.56
C TRP A 121 8.45 -7.80 13.35
N PHE A 122 9.75 -7.51 13.24
CA PHE A 122 10.79 -8.21 14.01
C PHE A 122 10.71 -7.92 15.51
N SER A 123 10.14 -6.77 15.91
CA SER A 123 9.96 -6.44 17.32
C SER A 123 8.79 -7.17 17.98
N ILE A 124 7.79 -7.64 17.23
CA ILE A 124 6.57 -8.25 17.78
C ILE A 124 6.88 -9.44 18.69
N PRO A 125 7.74 -10.42 18.33
CA PRO A 125 8.10 -11.51 19.24
C PRO A 125 8.72 -11.01 20.55
N VAL A 126 9.54 -9.97 20.50
CA VAL A 126 10.20 -9.38 21.67
C VAL A 126 9.20 -8.63 22.55
N ILE A 127 8.28 -7.89 21.95
CA ILE A 127 7.17 -7.21 22.64
C ILE A 127 6.28 -8.26 23.32
N LEU A 128 5.89 -9.30 22.60
CA LEU A 128 5.08 -10.40 23.13
C LEU A 128 5.76 -11.09 24.30
N TYR A 129 7.04 -11.43 24.16
CA TYR A 129 7.85 -11.95 25.25
C TYR A 129 7.85 -10.99 26.46
N HIS A 130 8.00 -9.68 26.22
CA HIS A 130 7.98 -8.69 27.28
C HIS A 130 6.61 -8.57 27.97
N ILE A 131 5.51 -8.59 27.21
CA ILE A 131 4.14 -8.58 27.74
C ILE A 131 3.91 -9.83 28.58
N ILE A 132 4.24 -11.02 28.07
CA ILE A 132 4.02 -12.30 28.78
C ILE A 132 4.86 -12.36 30.07
N SER A 133 6.13 -11.99 30.00
CA SER A 133 7.06 -12.01 31.15
C SER A 133 6.75 -10.95 32.20
N ARG A 134 6.16 -9.80 31.82
CA ARG A 134 5.80 -8.69 32.71
C ARG A 134 4.33 -8.70 33.16
N ALA A 135 3.43 -9.42 32.48
CA ALA A 135 2.05 -9.68 32.91
C ALA A 135 1.97 -10.59 34.18
N SER A 136 3.09 -10.77 34.88
CA SER A 136 3.12 -11.14 36.30
C SER A 136 2.50 -10.05 37.20
N PHE A 137 2.24 -8.85 36.68
CA PHE A 137 1.60 -7.72 37.35
C PHE A 137 0.09 -7.94 37.61
N MET A 138 -0.23 -8.79 38.60
CA MET A 138 -1.44 -8.74 39.46
C MET A 138 -1.41 -9.85 40.53
N VAL A 139 -0.24 -10.25 41.02
CA VAL A 139 -0.14 -11.10 42.21
C VAL A 139 1.06 -10.63 43.03
N ASP A 140 0.79 -9.70 43.93
CA ASP A 140 1.51 -9.60 45.19
C ASP A 140 0.65 -10.33 46.23
N VAL A 141 0.66 -11.66 46.19
CA VAL A 141 0.14 -12.46 47.30
C VAL A 141 1.33 -12.83 48.15
N LYS A 142 1.50 -12.05 49.22
CA LYS A 142 2.32 -12.35 50.40
C LYS A 142 2.46 -13.85 50.57
N ARG A 143 3.68 -14.35 50.36
CA ARG A 143 4.12 -15.66 50.85
C ARG A 143 4.22 -15.55 52.37
N LYS A 144 3.08 -15.65 53.07
CA LYS A 144 3.04 -15.82 54.51
C LYS A 144 2.65 -17.26 54.78
N ASN A 145 3.58 -17.97 55.41
CA ASN A 145 3.51 -19.31 55.97
C ASN A 145 2.10 -19.84 56.24
N ARG A 146 1.79 -21.01 55.68
CA ARG A 146 1.19 -22.09 56.49
C ARG A 146 1.45 -23.44 55.82
N GLU A 147 2.19 -24.26 56.55
CA GLU A 147 2.18 -25.71 56.42
C GLU A 147 0.74 -26.21 56.62
N SER A 148 0.29 -27.10 55.73
CA SER A 148 -0.57 -28.23 56.07
C SER A 148 -0.77 -29.09 54.82
N ASN A 149 -0.42 -30.37 54.96
CA ASN A 149 -0.69 -31.45 54.03
C ASN A 149 -2.14 -31.44 53.53
N VAL A 150 -2.35 -31.36 52.22
CA VAL A 150 -3.59 -31.83 51.57
C VAL A 150 -3.23 -32.44 50.21
N GLU A 151 -3.77 -33.63 50.03
CA GLU A 151 -3.77 -34.54 48.89
C GLU A 151 -3.87 -33.83 47.52
N LYS A 152 -3.00 -34.24 46.58
CA LYS A 152 -2.95 -33.68 45.21
C LYS A 152 -4.05 -34.30 44.35
N ASP A 153 -5.15 -33.57 44.19
CA ASP A 153 -6.09 -33.76 43.09
C ASP A 153 -5.40 -33.37 41.76
N VAL A 154 -5.11 -34.38 40.91
CA VAL A 154 -4.45 -34.23 39.61
C VAL A 154 -5.50 -33.87 38.56
N SER A 155 -5.98 -32.64 38.61
CA SER A 155 -6.57 -31.97 37.44
C SER A 155 -5.77 -30.69 37.17
N PRO A 156 -5.26 -30.43 35.96
CA PRO A 156 -4.60 -29.18 35.66
C PRO A 156 -5.68 -28.09 35.57
N LYS A 157 -6.12 -27.57 36.72
CA LYS A 157 -6.99 -26.40 36.79
C LYS A 157 -6.17 -25.21 36.28
N ILE A 158 -6.29 -24.93 34.98
CA ILE A 158 -5.80 -23.68 34.39
C ILE A 158 -6.45 -22.55 35.20
N SER A 159 -5.65 -21.80 35.94
CA SER A 159 -6.17 -20.69 36.74
C SER A 159 -6.91 -19.70 35.82
N ARG A 160 -7.99 -19.06 36.31
CA ARG A 160 -8.72 -18.03 35.53
C ARG A 160 -7.77 -17.00 34.90
N ARG A 161 -6.69 -16.67 35.60
CA ARG A 161 -5.61 -15.81 35.13
C ARG A 161 -4.86 -16.37 33.91
N ASN A 162 -4.47 -17.63 33.96
CA ASN A 162 -3.79 -18.28 32.84
C ASN A 162 -4.75 -18.47 31.67
N PHE A 163 -6.03 -18.76 31.94
CA PHE A 163 -7.07 -18.83 30.93
C PHE A 163 -7.20 -17.51 30.15
N PHE A 164 -7.31 -16.37 30.84
CA PHE A 164 -7.34 -15.06 30.18
C PHE A 164 -6.05 -14.75 29.42
N LYS A 165 -4.88 -15.11 29.95
CA LYS A 165 -3.60 -14.92 29.24
C LYS A 165 -3.53 -15.73 27.94
N TYR A 166 -3.94 -16.99 27.97
CA TYR A 166 -3.95 -17.83 26.78
C TYR A 166 -4.95 -17.30 25.76
N ILE A 167 -6.16 -16.94 26.18
CA ILE A 167 -7.16 -16.34 25.28
C ILE A 167 -6.66 -15.05 24.64
N CYS A 168 -6.13 -14.09 25.40
CA CYS A 168 -5.63 -12.85 24.84
C CYS A 168 -4.46 -13.10 23.87
N SER A 169 -3.57 -14.05 24.18
CA SER A 169 -2.44 -14.39 23.30
C SER A 169 -2.91 -15.08 22.02
N THR A 170 -3.85 -16.02 22.12
CA THR A 170 -4.45 -16.71 20.98
C THR A 170 -5.21 -15.74 20.09
N LEU A 171 -6.05 -14.87 20.66
CA LEU A 171 -6.76 -13.83 19.91
C LEU A 171 -5.78 -12.91 19.17
N LEU A 172 -4.70 -12.50 19.82
CA LEU A 172 -3.68 -11.67 19.19
C LEU A 172 -2.99 -12.39 18.02
N VAL A 173 -2.67 -13.69 18.17
CA VAL A 173 -2.11 -14.49 17.07
C VAL A 173 -3.11 -14.66 15.93
N VAL A 174 -4.40 -14.87 16.22
CA VAL A 174 -5.44 -15.03 15.19
C VAL A 174 -5.68 -13.72 14.43
N ILE A 175 -5.71 -12.59 15.14
CA ILE A 175 -5.96 -11.27 14.55
C ILE A 175 -4.74 -10.79 13.75
N ILE A 176 -3.53 -10.94 14.31
CA ILE A 176 -2.30 -10.34 13.75
C ILE A 176 -1.57 -11.33 12.84
N GLY A 177 -1.68 -12.63 13.09
CA GLY A 177 -0.97 -13.70 12.38
C GLY A 177 -1.15 -13.69 10.86
N PRO A 178 -2.36 -13.51 10.29
CA PRO A 178 -2.55 -13.39 8.85
C PRO A 178 -1.75 -12.24 8.23
N TYR A 179 -1.65 -11.10 8.93
CA TYR A 179 -0.88 -9.94 8.49
C TYR A 179 0.63 -10.17 8.59
N VAL A 180 1.10 -10.82 9.67
CA VAL A 180 2.50 -11.26 9.81
C VAL A 180 2.87 -12.20 8.67
N TYR A 181 2.02 -13.19 8.39
CA TYR A 181 2.22 -14.17 7.32
C TYR A 181 2.26 -13.51 5.94
N SER A 182 1.30 -12.62 5.66
CA SER A 182 1.27 -11.84 4.42
C SER A 182 2.52 -10.97 4.25
N TRP A 183 2.98 -10.32 5.32
CA TRP A 183 4.22 -9.54 5.30
C TRP A 183 5.47 -10.41 5.12
N MET A 184 5.56 -11.56 5.80
CA MET A 184 6.66 -12.51 5.60
C MET A 184 6.71 -13.01 4.14
N LYS A 185 5.55 -13.28 3.51
CA LYS A 185 5.49 -13.63 2.08
C LYS A 185 6.07 -12.54 1.17
N LYS A 186 5.90 -11.25 1.53
CA LYS A 186 6.52 -10.12 0.81
C LYS A 186 8.05 -10.11 0.96
N LEU A 187 8.54 -10.33 2.18
CA LEU A 187 9.98 -10.40 2.49
C LEU A 187 10.71 -11.53 1.76
N PHE A 188 10.06 -12.68 1.62
CA PHE A 188 10.60 -13.84 0.89
C PHE A 188 10.29 -13.80 -0.62
N GLY A 189 9.85 -12.66 -1.15
CA GLY A 189 9.92 -12.36 -2.58
C GLY A 189 8.65 -12.54 -3.41
N VAL A 190 7.45 -12.27 -2.87
CA VAL A 190 6.23 -12.18 -3.71
C VAL A 190 5.36 -11.00 -3.28
N GLY A 191 5.88 -9.79 -3.45
CA GLY A 191 5.20 -8.51 -3.16
C GLY A 191 4.48 -7.90 -4.37
N GLY A 192 3.82 -8.75 -5.15
CA GLY A 192 3.10 -8.44 -6.39
C GLY A 192 2.95 -9.74 -7.18
N MET A 193 1.80 -9.96 -7.83
CA MET A 193 1.69 -11.10 -8.74
C MET A 193 2.71 -10.92 -9.85
N SER A 194 3.55 -11.94 -10.05
CA SER A 194 4.50 -11.95 -11.17
C SER A 194 3.71 -12.00 -12.47
N TYR A 195 4.21 -11.38 -13.55
CA TYR A 195 3.56 -11.41 -14.87
C TYR A 195 3.11 -12.82 -15.30
N ASN A 196 3.94 -13.84 -15.04
CA ASN A 196 3.60 -15.23 -15.36
C ASN A 196 2.42 -15.75 -14.53
N GLU A 197 2.30 -15.35 -13.26
CA GLU A 197 1.18 -15.72 -12.38
C GLU A 197 -0.13 -15.07 -12.84
N ILE A 198 -0.07 -13.83 -13.33
CA ILE A 198 -1.22 -13.11 -13.91
C ILE A 198 -1.67 -13.76 -15.23
N LEU A 199 -0.73 -14.25 -16.06
CA LEU A 199 -1.08 -14.90 -17.33
C LEU A 199 -1.50 -16.36 -17.20
N GLU A 200 -1.01 -17.08 -16.20
CA GLU A 200 -1.38 -18.47 -15.95
C GLU A 200 -2.82 -18.58 -15.43
N THR A 201 -3.25 -17.62 -14.59
CA THR A 201 -4.62 -17.53 -14.07
C THR A 201 -5.12 -16.10 -14.02
N PRO A 202 -5.42 -15.45 -15.17
CA PRO A 202 -5.89 -14.08 -15.18
C PRO A 202 -7.27 -13.97 -14.53
N MET A 203 -7.47 -12.93 -13.72
CA MET A 203 -8.81 -12.46 -13.41
C MET A 203 -9.43 -11.88 -14.69
N GLU A 204 -10.27 -12.69 -15.34
CA GLU A 204 -10.93 -12.29 -16.58
C GLU A 204 -12.25 -11.58 -16.33
N ASN A 205 -12.38 -10.38 -16.91
CA ASN A 205 -13.69 -9.81 -17.17
C ASN A 205 -14.24 -10.48 -18.44
N LYS A 206 -15.22 -11.38 -18.28
CA LYS A 206 -15.86 -12.09 -19.40
C LYS A 206 -16.85 -11.16 -20.11
N MET A 207 -16.33 -10.24 -20.90
CA MET A 207 -17.12 -9.25 -21.62
C MET A 207 -17.72 -9.84 -22.90
N ASN A 208 -18.96 -9.47 -23.22
CA ASN A 208 -19.64 -9.90 -24.45
C ASN A 208 -20.22 -8.70 -25.22
N PRO A 209 -19.89 -8.46 -26.51
CA PRO A 209 -18.98 -9.25 -27.33
C PRO A 209 -17.50 -9.09 -26.93
N SER A 210 -16.72 -10.15 -27.09
CA SER A 210 -15.27 -10.06 -26.90
C SER A 210 -14.64 -9.18 -28.00
N PRO A 211 -13.69 -8.29 -27.66
CA PRO A 211 -12.96 -7.51 -28.64
C PRO A 211 -12.21 -8.43 -29.61
N VAL A 212 -12.44 -8.25 -30.91
CA VAL A 212 -11.72 -9.03 -31.94
C VAL A 212 -10.29 -8.52 -32.02
N VAL A 213 -9.31 -9.39 -31.80
CA VAL A 213 -7.88 -9.02 -31.85
C VAL A 213 -7.49 -8.72 -33.30
N SER A 214 -6.82 -7.58 -33.54
CA SER A 214 -6.33 -7.23 -34.86
C SER A 214 -5.20 -8.16 -35.31
N PRO A 215 -5.15 -8.58 -36.59
CA PRO A 215 -3.97 -9.26 -37.14
C PRO A 215 -2.68 -8.43 -37.02
N LYS A 216 -2.79 -7.11 -36.81
CA LYS A 216 -1.64 -6.22 -36.60
C LYS A 216 -1.09 -6.25 -35.18
N SER A 217 -1.82 -6.79 -34.21
CA SER A 217 -1.41 -6.91 -32.80
C SER A 217 -1.06 -8.35 -32.41
N ASN A 218 -1.39 -9.33 -33.26
CA ASN A 218 -1.10 -10.74 -33.05
C ASN A 218 -0.54 -11.38 -34.35
N PRO A 219 0.73 -11.83 -34.38
CA PRO A 219 1.67 -11.86 -33.27
C PRO A 219 2.10 -10.44 -32.82
N PRO A 220 2.58 -10.27 -31.56
CA PRO A 220 2.96 -8.95 -31.06
C PRO A 220 4.09 -8.35 -31.90
N ILE A 221 3.82 -7.24 -32.57
CA ILE A 221 4.77 -6.57 -33.48
C ILE A 221 5.99 -6.00 -32.75
N GLY A 222 5.90 -5.73 -31.44
CA GLY A 222 7.05 -5.39 -30.60
C GLY A 222 8.01 -6.55 -30.30
N GLY A 223 7.66 -7.77 -30.73
CA GLY A 223 8.38 -9.00 -30.39
C GLY A 223 7.98 -9.59 -29.04
N GLY A 224 6.84 -9.15 -28.50
CA GLY A 224 6.33 -9.49 -27.18
C GLY A 224 7.01 -8.70 -26.07
N LEU A 225 6.32 -8.57 -24.95
CA LEU A 225 6.80 -7.79 -23.84
C LEU A 225 8.09 -8.34 -23.22
N LYS A 226 8.97 -7.42 -22.82
CA LYS A 226 10.26 -7.73 -22.20
C LYS A 226 10.31 -7.13 -20.81
N GLY A 227 10.32 -8.00 -19.79
CA GLY A 227 10.24 -7.61 -18.39
C GLY A 227 9.01 -8.23 -17.73
N ASN A 228 8.85 -7.96 -16.43
CA ASN A 228 7.72 -8.49 -15.66
C ASN A 228 6.89 -7.34 -15.11
N PHE A 229 5.59 -7.36 -15.41
CA PHE A 229 4.63 -6.51 -14.72
C PHE A 229 4.62 -6.82 -13.22
N ARG A 230 4.47 -5.76 -12.43
CA ARG A 230 4.06 -5.83 -11.03
C ARG A 230 2.72 -5.12 -10.90
N ALA A 231 1.66 -5.87 -10.60
CA ALA A 231 0.34 -5.29 -10.43
C ALA A 231 0.26 -4.53 -9.10
N TYR A 232 0.10 -3.21 -9.16
CA TYR A 232 -0.23 -2.36 -8.01
C TYR A 232 -1.71 -1.97 -8.08
N THR A 233 -2.41 -2.07 -6.97
CA THR A 233 -3.79 -1.59 -6.80
C THR A 233 -3.86 -0.71 -5.56
N VAL A 234 -4.67 0.34 -5.60
CA VAL A 234 -4.95 1.19 -4.43
C VAL A 234 -6.16 0.70 -3.63
N THR A 235 -7.01 -0.09 -4.29
CA THR A 235 -8.27 -0.68 -3.84
C THR A 235 -8.34 -2.15 -4.26
N ASP A 236 -9.46 -2.79 -3.96
CA ASP A 236 -9.85 -4.05 -4.58
C ASP A 236 -10.04 -3.90 -6.10
N ILE A 237 -9.86 -5.01 -6.80
CA ILE A 237 -9.97 -5.08 -8.26
C ILE A 237 -11.47 -5.13 -8.63
N PRO A 238 -12.00 -4.14 -9.38
CA PRO A 238 -13.38 -4.16 -9.81
C PRO A 238 -13.64 -5.30 -10.80
N HIS A 239 -14.84 -5.86 -10.76
CA HIS A 239 -15.31 -6.89 -11.67
C HIS A 239 -16.33 -6.32 -12.65
N TYR A 240 -16.08 -6.53 -13.94
CA TYR A 240 -16.90 -6.01 -15.03
C TYR A 240 -17.53 -7.09 -15.90
N THR A 241 -18.73 -6.78 -16.37
CA THR A 241 -19.47 -7.45 -17.42
C THR A 241 -19.94 -6.41 -18.44
N GLU A 242 -20.45 -6.85 -19.58
CA GLU A 242 -21.00 -5.98 -20.62
C GLU A 242 -22.16 -5.08 -20.14
N ARG A 243 -22.80 -5.45 -19.02
CA ARG A 243 -23.97 -4.76 -18.46
C ARG A 243 -23.63 -3.69 -17.44
N ASN A 244 -22.44 -3.72 -16.84
CA ASN A 244 -22.08 -2.82 -15.76
C ASN A 244 -20.85 -1.94 -16.07
N TRP A 245 -20.21 -2.15 -17.22
CA TRP A 245 -19.14 -1.29 -17.69
C TRP A 245 -19.67 -0.25 -18.69
N TYR A 246 -19.26 0.99 -18.48
CA TYR A 246 -19.52 2.10 -19.37
C TYR A 246 -18.29 3.01 -19.45
N LEU A 247 -18.11 3.70 -20.57
CA LEU A 247 -17.16 4.80 -20.70
C LEU A 247 -17.91 6.12 -20.96
N GLN A 248 -17.90 6.98 -19.96
CA GLN A 248 -18.45 8.32 -20.04
C GLN A 248 -17.42 9.31 -20.59
N ILE A 249 -17.82 10.12 -21.56
CA ILE A 249 -17.05 11.24 -22.08
C ILE A 249 -17.88 12.50 -21.92
N ASP A 250 -17.39 13.46 -21.13
CA ASP A 250 -18.16 14.64 -20.77
C ASP A 250 -17.29 15.85 -20.38
N GLY A 251 -17.92 16.87 -19.80
CA GLY A 251 -17.30 18.15 -19.47
C GLY A 251 -17.37 19.14 -20.62
N LEU A 252 -16.24 19.79 -20.93
CA LEU A 252 -16.10 20.81 -21.97
C LEU A 252 -15.94 20.18 -23.37
N VAL A 253 -16.98 19.46 -23.80
CA VAL A 253 -17.10 18.82 -25.10
C VAL A 253 -18.42 19.20 -25.77
N ASP A 254 -18.45 19.23 -27.10
CA ASP A 254 -19.64 19.54 -27.89
C ASP A 254 -20.60 18.35 -27.99
N SER A 255 -20.07 17.13 -27.96
CA SER A 255 -20.79 15.87 -28.10
C SER A 255 -20.44 14.91 -26.96
N PRO A 256 -21.01 15.11 -25.74
CA PRO A 256 -20.84 14.15 -24.66
C PRO A 256 -21.46 12.80 -25.03
N HIS A 257 -20.86 11.71 -24.57
CA HIS A 257 -21.31 10.36 -24.90
C HIS A 257 -21.08 9.38 -23.76
N LEU A 258 -21.99 8.43 -23.59
CA LEU A 258 -21.86 7.33 -22.65
C LEU A 258 -21.85 6.02 -23.43
N TYR A 259 -20.66 5.49 -23.72
CA TYR A 259 -20.53 4.24 -24.44
C TYR A 259 -20.87 3.08 -23.50
N ASN A 260 -21.81 2.23 -23.91
CA ASN A 260 -21.88 0.87 -23.36
C ASN A 260 -20.78 0.00 -23.98
N TRP A 261 -20.61 -1.22 -23.47
CA TRP A 261 -19.56 -2.12 -23.95
C TRP A 261 -19.67 -2.45 -25.44
N GLU A 262 -20.89 -2.74 -25.93
CA GLU A 262 -21.11 -3.15 -27.32
C GLU A 262 -20.76 -2.04 -28.33
N GLU A 263 -21.09 -0.79 -27.99
CA GLU A 263 -20.73 0.38 -28.78
C GLU A 263 -19.23 0.65 -28.74
N PHE A 264 -18.64 0.56 -27.55
CA PHE A 264 -17.22 0.85 -27.34
C PHE A 264 -16.31 -0.06 -28.15
N VAL A 265 -16.57 -1.37 -28.18
CA VAL A 265 -15.71 -2.32 -28.91
C VAL A 265 -15.82 -2.22 -30.44
N LYS A 266 -16.85 -1.54 -30.96
CA LYS A 266 -17.00 -1.24 -32.39
C LYS A 266 -16.17 -0.04 -32.83
N LEU A 267 -15.62 0.75 -31.90
CA LEU A 267 -14.78 1.88 -32.23
C LEU A 267 -13.48 1.41 -32.90
N THR A 268 -13.03 2.15 -33.91
CA THR A 268 -11.78 1.87 -34.61
C THR A 268 -10.60 1.89 -33.64
N ARG A 269 -9.85 0.78 -33.62
CA ARG A 269 -8.64 0.62 -32.81
C ARG A 269 -7.39 0.70 -33.67
N GLU A 270 -6.34 1.27 -33.11
CA GLU A 270 -4.98 1.32 -33.65
C GLU A 270 -4.07 0.41 -32.82
N VAL A 271 -2.96 0.00 -33.43
CA VAL A 271 -1.92 -0.81 -32.79
C VAL A 271 -0.66 0.03 -32.67
N GLN A 272 -0.06 0.02 -31.48
CA GLN A 272 1.20 0.73 -31.22
C GLN A 272 2.12 -0.10 -30.33
N VAL A 273 3.43 0.16 -30.43
CA VAL A 273 4.44 -0.47 -29.59
C VAL A 273 5.01 0.57 -28.65
N ASN A 274 4.86 0.35 -27.35
CA ASN A 274 5.30 1.28 -26.33
C ASN A 274 5.93 0.57 -25.13
N ASP A 275 6.81 1.29 -24.45
CA ASP A 275 7.36 0.87 -23.17
C ASP A 275 6.44 1.32 -22.03
N PHE A 276 6.53 0.62 -20.91
CA PHE A 276 5.79 0.90 -19.68
C PHE A 276 6.77 1.04 -18.52
N HIS A 277 6.82 2.23 -17.91
CA HIS A 277 7.81 2.57 -16.89
C HIS A 277 7.15 2.82 -15.53
N CYS A 278 7.55 2.07 -14.51
CA CYS A 278 7.09 2.32 -13.15
C CYS A 278 8.01 3.27 -12.40
N VAL A 279 7.44 4.18 -11.62
CA VAL A 279 8.17 5.09 -10.75
C VAL A 279 9.02 4.34 -9.69
N THR A 280 8.68 3.10 -9.38
CA THR A 280 9.45 2.24 -8.46
C THR A 280 10.62 1.51 -9.13
N GLY A 281 11.01 1.92 -10.35
CA GLY A 281 12.27 1.53 -10.98
C GLY A 281 12.25 0.29 -11.88
N TRP A 282 11.10 -0.38 -12.07
CA TRP A 282 10.97 -1.45 -13.07
C TRP A 282 10.31 -0.95 -14.35
N SER A 283 10.55 -1.64 -15.46
CA SER A 283 9.96 -1.34 -16.76
C SER A 283 9.64 -2.61 -17.52
N VAL A 284 8.65 -2.52 -18.41
CA VAL A 284 8.32 -3.55 -19.38
C VAL A 284 8.41 -2.91 -20.76
N LYS A 285 9.20 -3.49 -21.65
CA LYS A 285 9.52 -2.89 -22.95
C LYS A 285 8.83 -3.60 -24.11
N ASN A 286 8.72 -2.90 -25.23
CA ASN A 286 8.23 -3.41 -26.51
C ASN A 286 6.82 -4.02 -26.46
N ILE A 287 5.93 -3.43 -25.68
CA ILE A 287 4.58 -3.96 -25.49
C ILE A 287 3.73 -3.54 -26.68
N THR A 288 3.05 -4.50 -27.31
CA THR A 288 2.11 -4.23 -28.40
C THR A 288 0.73 -3.96 -27.80
N TYR A 289 0.32 -2.70 -27.78
CA TYR A 289 -1.02 -2.31 -27.35
C TYR A 289 -1.96 -2.15 -28.54
N GLU A 290 -3.21 -2.56 -28.34
CA GLU A 290 -4.30 -2.26 -29.27
C GLU A 290 -5.47 -1.60 -28.52
N GLY A 291 -5.92 -0.47 -29.06
CA GLY A 291 -6.84 0.42 -28.40
C GLY A 291 -7.22 1.62 -29.26
N ILE A 292 -7.97 2.56 -28.69
CA ILE A 292 -8.39 3.77 -29.39
C ILE A 292 -7.43 4.90 -28.99
N PRO A 293 -6.77 5.59 -29.95
CA PRO A 293 -5.97 6.76 -29.62
C PRO A 293 -6.80 7.81 -28.89
N LEU A 294 -6.28 8.34 -27.78
CA LEU A 294 -7.04 9.31 -26.97
C LEU A 294 -7.37 10.57 -27.77
N ARG A 295 -6.46 11.00 -28.65
CA ARG A 295 -6.69 12.12 -29.57
C ARG A 295 -7.94 11.93 -30.44
N GLU A 296 -8.22 10.70 -30.89
CA GLU A 296 -9.39 10.42 -31.74
C GLU A 296 -10.69 10.42 -30.93
N ILE A 297 -10.65 9.91 -29.69
CA ILE A 297 -11.76 10.03 -28.74
C ILE A 297 -12.11 11.50 -28.51
N LEU A 298 -11.10 12.31 -28.19
CA LEU A 298 -11.26 13.74 -27.92
C LEU A 298 -11.72 14.52 -29.15
N LYS A 299 -11.20 14.19 -30.33
CA LYS A 299 -11.61 14.78 -31.60
C LYS A 299 -13.09 14.50 -31.91
N ARG A 300 -13.56 13.27 -31.69
CA ARG A 300 -14.97 12.88 -31.87
C ARG A 300 -15.90 13.59 -30.89
N ALA A 301 -15.45 13.82 -29.66
CA ALA A 301 -16.22 14.53 -28.65
C ALA A 301 -16.34 16.04 -28.94
N GLY A 302 -15.42 16.62 -29.71
CA GLY A 302 -15.39 18.05 -30.03
C GLY A 302 -15.02 18.89 -28.81
N ILE A 303 -13.72 19.02 -28.52
CA ILE A 303 -13.25 19.79 -27.36
C ILE A 303 -13.58 21.28 -27.51
N GLN A 304 -14.20 21.87 -26.49
CA GLN A 304 -14.51 23.30 -26.46
C GLN A 304 -13.26 24.17 -26.25
N LYS A 305 -13.30 25.42 -26.74
CA LYS A 305 -12.15 26.34 -26.78
C LYS A 305 -11.50 26.63 -25.42
N ASN A 306 -12.24 26.54 -24.32
CA ASN A 306 -11.76 26.82 -22.96
C ASN A 306 -11.19 25.59 -22.24
N ALA A 307 -11.23 24.42 -22.86
CA ALA A 307 -10.64 23.20 -22.31
C ALA A 307 -9.11 23.30 -22.21
N LYS A 308 -8.56 22.82 -21.09
CA LYS A 308 -7.11 22.84 -20.82
C LYS A 308 -6.57 21.51 -20.31
N TYR A 309 -7.43 20.67 -19.75
CA TYR A 309 -7.06 19.41 -19.12
C TYR A 309 -8.07 18.32 -19.45
N VAL A 310 -7.63 17.07 -19.35
CA VAL A 310 -8.44 15.87 -19.48
C VAL A 310 -8.25 15.06 -18.21
N LYS A 311 -9.34 14.84 -17.47
CA LYS A 311 -9.37 14.08 -16.23
C LYS A 311 -9.91 12.68 -16.49
N PHE A 312 -9.31 11.70 -15.83
CA PHE A 312 -9.61 10.29 -15.98
C PHE A 312 -10.05 9.73 -14.64
N TYR A 313 -11.08 8.89 -14.68
CA TYR A 313 -11.61 8.22 -13.51
C TYR A 313 -11.49 6.71 -13.66
N SER A 314 -10.92 6.09 -12.63
CA SER A 314 -10.88 4.66 -12.48
C SER A 314 -12.23 4.14 -11.99
N GLY A 315 -12.55 2.94 -12.43
CA GLY A 315 -13.71 2.16 -12.05
C GLY A 315 -13.67 1.65 -10.62
N ASP A 316 -12.53 1.76 -9.94
CA ASP A 316 -12.43 1.51 -8.50
C ASP A 316 -13.10 2.59 -7.62
N GLY A 317 -13.53 3.71 -8.22
CA GLY A 317 -14.23 4.80 -7.53
C GLY A 317 -13.34 5.72 -6.69
N ILE A 318 -12.04 5.48 -6.60
CA ILE A 318 -11.10 6.28 -5.80
C ILE A 318 -10.03 6.92 -6.68
N TYR A 319 -9.47 6.18 -7.63
CA TYR A 319 -8.33 6.62 -8.40
C TYR A 319 -8.75 7.58 -9.51
N THR A 320 -8.10 8.73 -9.53
CA THR A 320 -8.21 9.70 -10.62
C THR A 320 -6.83 10.19 -10.99
N ASP A 321 -6.68 10.60 -12.24
CA ASP A 321 -5.51 11.33 -12.72
C ASP A 321 -5.94 12.33 -13.80
N ALA A 322 -5.08 13.25 -14.18
CA ALA A 322 -5.35 14.21 -15.24
C ALA A 322 -4.10 14.50 -16.06
N LEU A 323 -4.31 14.79 -17.34
CA LEU A 323 -3.30 15.26 -18.28
C LEU A 323 -3.68 16.67 -18.73
N SER A 324 -2.69 17.52 -18.99
CA SER A 324 -2.92 18.71 -19.81
C SER A 324 -3.40 18.28 -21.20
N LEU A 325 -4.09 19.19 -21.90
CA LEU A 325 -4.59 18.88 -23.24
C LEU A 325 -3.44 18.49 -24.20
N ASN A 326 -2.30 19.17 -24.11
CA ASN A 326 -1.10 18.84 -24.90
C ASN A 326 -0.61 17.42 -24.65
N GLN A 327 -0.59 16.99 -23.38
CA GLN A 327 -0.21 15.62 -23.02
C GLN A 327 -1.27 14.60 -23.49
N ALA A 328 -2.56 14.91 -23.32
CA ALA A 328 -3.65 14.04 -23.75
C ALA A 328 -3.75 13.89 -25.28
N SER A 329 -3.27 14.88 -26.03
CA SER A 329 -3.23 14.89 -27.50
C SER A 329 -1.97 14.26 -28.10
N MET A 330 -1.04 13.73 -27.29
CA MET A 330 0.12 13.02 -27.81
C MET A 330 -0.30 11.75 -28.57
N ASP A 331 0.48 11.43 -29.61
CA ASP A 331 0.15 10.36 -30.56
C ASP A 331 0.16 8.95 -29.96
N ASP A 332 0.89 8.77 -28.86
CA ASP A 332 1.11 7.49 -28.20
C ASP A 332 0.19 7.24 -26.99
N VAL A 333 -0.67 8.19 -26.65
CA VAL A 333 -1.66 8.05 -25.56
C VAL A 333 -2.90 7.34 -26.09
N MET A 334 -3.27 6.23 -25.46
CA MET A 334 -4.40 5.42 -25.91
C MET A 334 -5.25 4.86 -24.77
N VAL A 335 -6.50 4.57 -25.11
CA VAL A 335 -7.43 3.78 -24.32
C VAL A 335 -7.38 2.33 -24.83
N ALA A 336 -6.62 1.49 -24.14
CA ALA A 336 -6.26 0.13 -24.57
C ALA A 336 -7.22 -0.94 -24.03
N VAL A 337 -7.44 -1.97 -24.85
CA VAL A 337 -8.21 -3.18 -24.52
C VAL A 337 -7.40 -4.47 -24.67
N ILE A 338 -6.37 -4.42 -25.51
CA ILE A 338 -5.51 -5.56 -25.85
C ILE A 338 -4.05 -5.19 -25.55
N MET A 339 -3.32 -6.19 -25.04
CA MET A 339 -1.89 -6.15 -24.79
C MET A 339 -1.28 -7.47 -25.28
N ASP A 340 -0.31 -7.37 -26.19
CA ASP A 340 0.37 -8.50 -26.83
C ASP A 340 -0.59 -9.56 -27.39
N GLY A 341 -1.60 -9.10 -28.14
CA GLY A 341 -2.57 -9.96 -28.82
C GLY A 341 -3.58 -10.65 -27.89
N LYS A 342 -3.60 -10.31 -26.59
CA LYS A 342 -4.55 -10.82 -25.60
C LYS A 342 -5.34 -9.69 -24.96
N LEU A 343 -6.53 -10.00 -24.42
CA LEU A 343 -7.27 -9.03 -23.60
C LEU A 343 -6.44 -8.65 -22.38
N ILE A 344 -6.53 -7.39 -21.96
CA ILE A 344 -5.83 -6.92 -20.75
C ILE A 344 -6.48 -7.58 -19.53
N PRO A 345 -5.72 -8.31 -18.68
CA PRO A 345 -6.25 -8.89 -17.45
C PRO A 345 -6.77 -7.82 -16.48
N ALA A 346 -7.74 -8.16 -15.62
CA ALA A 346 -8.33 -7.20 -14.69
C ALA A 346 -7.26 -6.59 -13.75
N GLU A 347 -6.25 -7.35 -13.36
CA GLU A 347 -5.19 -6.92 -12.44
C GLU A 347 -4.29 -5.85 -13.08
N LEU A 348 -4.13 -5.93 -14.40
CA LEU A 348 -3.45 -4.95 -15.23
C LEU A 348 -4.39 -3.84 -15.71
N GLY A 349 -5.64 -3.81 -15.27
CA GLY A 349 -6.58 -2.72 -15.51
C GLY A 349 -7.62 -2.97 -16.60
N GLY A 350 -7.77 -4.22 -17.06
CA GLY A 350 -8.85 -4.59 -17.98
C GLY A 350 -10.24 -4.42 -17.34
N PRO A 351 -11.31 -4.27 -18.14
CA PRO A 351 -11.36 -4.51 -19.58
C PRO A 351 -10.78 -3.37 -20.41
N VAL A 352 -10.64 -2.18 -19.83
CA VAL A 352 -10.16 -0.97 -20.51
C VAL A 352 -9.24 -0.18 -19.59
N ARG A 353 -8.07 0.23 -20.11
CA ARG A 353 -7.16 1.12 -19.38
C ARG A 353 -6.60 2.24 -20.25
N LEU A 354 -6.23 3.34 -19.61
CA LEU A 354 -5.39 4.36 -20.21
C LEU A 354 -3.92 3.89 -20.24
N ILE A 355 -3.22 4.20 -21.34
CA ILE A 355 -1.79 4.03 -21.52
C ILE A 355 -1.18 5.39 -21.88
N VAL A 356 -0.18 5.82 -21.11
CA VAL A 356 0.53 7.11 -21.27
C VAL A 356 2.04 6.83 -21.29
N PRO A 357 2.62 6.43 -22.44
CA PRO A 357 3.97 5.83 -22.48
C PRO A 357 5.11 6.72 -21.99
N GLN A 358 5.05 8.01 -22.32
CA GLN A 358 6.11 8.97 -21.98
C GLN A 358 6.10 9.39 -20.50
N MET A 359 5.16 8.91 -19.72
CA MET A 359 5.03 9.22 -18.29
C MET A 359 5.08 7.96 -17.43
N TYR A 360 5.41 8.13 -16.15
CA TYR A 360 5.37 7.03 -15.21
C TYR A 360 3.97 6.43 -15.11
N ALA A 361 3.93 5.11 -14.94
CA ALA A 361 2.76 4.24 -14.95
C ALA A 361 1.57 4.69 -14.12
N TYR A 362 1.78 5.51 -13.09
CA TYR A 362 0.67 6.05 -12.29
C TYR A 362 -0.23 7.01 -13.08
N LYS A 363 0.27 7.62 -14.17
CA LYS A 363 -0.58 8.38 -15.11
C LYS A 363 -1.47 7.50 -15.99
N SER A 364 -1.14 6.20 -16.11
CA SER A 364 -1.86 5.22 -16.93
C SER A 364 -3.00 4.56 -16.14
N VAL A 365 -4.11 5.29 -15.99
CA VAL A 365 -5.30 4.90 -15.20
C VAL A 365 -5.86 3.53 -15.62
N LYS A 366 -6.06 2.65 -14.64
CA LYS A 366 -6.67 1.32 -14.83
C LYS A 366 -8.18 1.40 -14.74
N TRP A 367 -8.89 0.41 -15.31
CA TRP A 367 -10.34 0.29 -15.22
C TRP A 367 -11.05 1.58 -15.65
N LEU A 368 -10.66 2.15 -16.77
CA LEU A 368 -11.12 3.48 -17.16
C LEU A 368 -12.63 3.49 -17.41
N VAL A 369 -13.36 4.36 -16.71
CA VAL A 369 -14.82 4.50 -16.82
C VAL A 369 -15.29 5.90 -17.19
N ARG A 370 -14.46 6.94 -17.03
CA ARG A 370 -14.82 8.30 -17.43
C ARG A 370 -13.61 9.14 -17.88
N ILE A 371 -13.83 9.93 -18.92
CA ILE A 371 -12.93 10.94 -19.48
C ILE A 371 -13.68 12.28 -19.45
N GLU A 372 -13.25 13.19 -18.59
CA GLU A 372 -13.85 14.50 -18.41
C GLU A 372 -12.91 15.59 -18.92
N VAL A 373 -13.36 16.40 -19.87
CA VAL A 373 -12.60 17.55 -20.37
C VAL A 373 -12.92 18.78 -19.51
N THR A 374 -11.91 19.48 -19.01
CA THR A 374 -12.10 20.59 -18.07
C THR A 374 -11.12 21.74 -18.31
N SER A 375 -11.48 22.94 -17.85
CA SER A 375 -10.63 24.11 -17.89
C SER A 375 -9.72 24.23 -16.67
N GLN A 376 -10.03 23.49 -15.60
CA GLN A 376 -9.31 23.55 -14.33
C GLN A 376 -8.31 22.40 -14.20
N PRO A 377 -7.13 22.63 -13.61
CA PRO A 377 -6.21 21.54 -13.30
C PRO A 377 -6.82 20.60 -12.25
N HIS A 378 -6.42 19.34 -12.29
CA HIS A 378 -6.81 18.33 -11.30
C HIS A 378 -5.57 17.58 -10.79
N LEU A 379 -5.41 17.52 -9.48
CA LEU A 379 -4.39 16.66 -8.86
C LEU A 379 -5.02 15.29 -8.58
N GLY A 380 -4.50 14.26 -9.24
CA GLY A 380 -4.92 12.88 -9.08
C GLY A 380 -4.48 12.25 -7.75
N TYR A 381 -4.76 10.96 -7.62
CA TYR A 381 -4.55 10.19 -6.39
C TYR A 381 -3.11 10.28 -5.86
N TRP A 382 -2.11 10.16 -6.73
CA TRP A 382 -0.71 10.21 -6.30
C TRP A 382 -0.18 11.64 -6.19
N GLN A 383 -0.66 12.56 -7.02
CA GLN A 383 -0.21 13.95 -7.02
C GLN A 383 -0.55 14.64 -5.69
N VAL A 384 -1.76 14.41 -5.16
CA VAL A 384 -2.13 14.91 -3.81
C VAL A 384 -1.28 14.31 -2.68
N ARG A 385 -0.57 13.20 -2.96
CA ARG A 385 0.35 12.51 -2.04
C ARG A 385 1.82 12.90 -2.29
N GLY A 386 2.09 13.88 -3.14
CA GLY A 386 3.42 14.45 -3.36
C GLY A 386 4.19 13.88 -4.55
N TYR A 387 3.55 13.10 -5.42
CA TYR A 387 4.16 12.66 -6.68
C TYR A 387 4.14 13.80 -7.70
N GLU A 388 5.08 13.75 -8.66
CA GLU A 388 5.18 14.74 -9.73
C GLU A 388 3.88 14.81 -10.56
N THR A 389 3.49 16.02 -10.96
CA THR A 389 2.23 16.24 -11.68
C THR A 389 2.30 15.73 -13.12
N ASP A 390 3.35 16.14 -13.84
CA ASP A 390 3.55 15.76 -15.24
C ASP A 390 4.18 14.37 -15.40
N ALA A 391 4.94 13.91 -14.39
CA ALA A 391 5.41 12.54 -14.29
C ALA A 391 6.21 12.01 -15.49
N TRP A 392 6.91 12.87 -16.23
CA TRP A 392 7.71 12.46 -17.38
C TRP A 392 8.74 11.40 -17.00
N VAL A 393 8.86 10.36 -17.82
CA VAL A 393 9.90 9.34 -17.65
C VAL A 393 11.25 10.01 -17.89
N ARG A 394 12.10 9.99 -16.88
CA ARG A 394 13.47 10.51 -16.99
C ARG A 394 14.27 9.56 -17.89
N LYS A 395 14.84 10.11 -18.96
CA LYS A 395 15.70 9.38 -19.90
C LYS A 395 17.09 9.15 -19.32
#